data_AF-A0AAT9HGU4-F1
#
_entry.id   AF-A0AAT9HGU4-F1
#
_cell.length_a   1.000
_cell.length_b   1.000
_cell.length_c   1.000
_cell.angle_alpha   90.00
_cell.angle_beta   90.00
_cell.angle_gamma   90.00
#
_symmetry.space_group_name_H-M   'P 1'
#
loop_
_entity.id
_entity.type
_entity.pdbx_description
1 polymer ?
#
loop_
_entity_poly.entity_id
_entity_poly.type
_entity_poly.pdbx_seq_one_letter_code
_entity_poly.pdbx_strand_id
1 'polypeptide(L)'
;MSTDTTASVSTHILDTSAGRPAAGVAVRLAARTAGRTADWTALGGSATDADGRCGDLPAPPVGTTHVRLDFAVEAYFEEVEAYFEESAENRAGGAAVFFPEVTVTFAVVPGEHYHVPLLLSPFGYSVYRGASSMPTILGPNQYGKAENRVVRITRDGATHHIKDLNVSVALSGDMDEVHYSGSNANVLPTDTMKNTVYAFAKEYGIESAEQFGIHLARHFVTSQEPIRRARIRVEEYAWERVEAAGEGGHSFVRKGQETRLTQLTYDGERWEVISGLKDLTVLNSTGSEFRGYVKDAYTTLEETRDRVLATSVSGRWRFNWTGDDQPTPDWERSYTQVRKHLLQAFAETRSLSLQQTMYEMGARIIDRRDEIDEVRFSLPNSHHFLVDLEPFGLRNDNEVYVAADRPYGLIEATVLRDGREARIPADLNNL
;
A
#
# COMPACT_ATOMS: atom_id res chain seq x y z
N MET A 1 -29.52 -10.30 24.98
CA MET A 1 -29.06 -9.08 24.29
C MET A 1 -29.59 -7.91 25.10
N SER A 2 -28.70 -7.06 25.63
CA SER A 2 -29.11 -5.91 26.44
C SER A 2 -29.88 -4.92 25.58
N THR A 3 -31.10 -4.57 25.98
CA THR A 3 -31.99 -3.62 25.30
C THR A 3 -31.81 -2.17 25.77
N ASP A 4 -30.74 -1.89 26.53
CA ASP A 4 -30.53 -0.61 27.22
C ASP A 4 -29.83 0.47 26.39
N THR A 5 -29.59 0.26 25.10
CA THR A 5 -28.97 1.29 24.23
C THR A 5 -29.98 2.33 23.78
N THR A 6 -29.69 3.62 24.02
CA THR A 6 -30.49 4.75 23.54
C THR A 6 -30.08 5.14 22.11
N ALA A 7 -30.96 5.84 21.38
CA ALA A 7 -30.58 6.54 20.15
C ALA A 7 -29.86 7.85 20.51
N SER A 8 -29.10 8.44 19.58
CA SER A 8 -28.52 9.78 19.75
C SER A 8 -28.88 10.68 18.57
N VAL A 9 -29.03 11.98 18.84
CA VAL A 9 -29.51 12.96 17.87
C VAL A 9 -28.61 14.18 17.89
N SER A 10 -28.22 14.66 16.71
CA SER A 10 -27.51 15.93 16.54
C SER A 10 -28.10 16.70 15.37
N THR A 11 -27.89 18.01 15.33
CA THR A 11 -28.35 18.85 14.23
C THR A 11 -27.36 19.98 13.96
N HIS A 12 -27.46 20.56 12.78
CA HIS A 12 -26.85 21.84 12.44
C HIS A 12 -27.81 22.64 11.57
N ILE A 13 -27.69 23.96 11.59
CA ILE A 13 -28.53 24.85 10.80
C ILE A 13 -27.64 25.71 9.90
N LEU A 14 -27.94 25.69 8.61
CA LEU A 14 -27.26 26.51 7.60
C LEU A 14 -28.27 27.46 6.97
N ASP A 15 -28.01 28.76 7.04
CA ASP A 15 -28.72 29.74 6.22
C ASP A 15 -28.13 29.70 4.81
N THR A 16 -28.85 29.02 3.92
CA THR A 16 -28.47 28.83 2.53
C THR A 16 -28.62 30.09 1.68
N SER A 17 -29.41 31.08 2.12
CA SER A 17 -29.56 32.35 1.40
C SER A 17 -28.33 33.24 1.58
N ALA A 18 -27.73 33.22 2.78
CA ALA A 18 -26.51 33.95 3.09
C ALA A 18 -25.24 33.08 2.98
N GLY A 19 -25.38 31.78 2.73
CA GLY A 19 -24.27 30.83 2.62
C GLY A 19 -23.47 30.67 3.91
N ARG A 20 -24.10 30.83 5.08
CA ARG A 20 -23.41 30.85 6.39
C ARG A 20 -24.17 30.04 7.45
N PRO A 21 -23.50 29.59 8.52
CA PRO A 21 -24.18 28.93 9.63
C PRO A 21 -25.20 29.86 10.33
N ALA A 22 -26.32 29.29 10.74
CA ALA A 22 -27.32 30.01 11.54
C ALA A 22 -27.02 29.80 13.03
N ALA A 23 -26.23 30.71 13.60
CA ALA A 23 -25.86 30.71 15.02
C ALA A 23 -26.99 31.27 15.90
N GLY A 24 -27.06 30.86 17.16
CA GLY A 24 -28.00 31.38 18.16
C GLY A 24 -29.44 30.87 18.06
N VAL A 25 -29.75 29.98 17.12
CA VAL A 25 -31.10 29.43 16.95
C VAL A 25 -31.40 28.45 18.07
N ALA A 26 -32.45 28.70 18.86
CA ALA A 26 -32.86 27.77 19.92
C ALA A 26 -33.49 26.50 19.32
N VAL A 27 -32.97 25.34 19.71
CA VAL A 27 -33.45 24.02 19.30
C VAL A 27 -33.94 23.25 20.52
N ARG A 28 -35.17 22.73 20.47
CA ARG A 28 -35.75 21.88 21.51
C ARG A 28 -35.95 20.46 21.01
N LEU A 29 -35.73 19.49 21.89
CA LEU A 29 -35.85 18.07 21.65
C LEU A 29 -37.00 17.48 22.47
N ALA A 30 -37.85 16.70 21.81
CA ALA A 30 -38.88 15.88 22.46
C ALA A 30 -38.86 14.43 21.92
N ALA A 31 -39.35 13.48 22.71
CA ALA A 31 -39.36 12.07 22.36
C ALA A 31 -40.69 11.37 22.69
N ARG A 32 -40.94 10.22 22.03
CA ARG A 32 -42.04 9.29 22.29
C ARG A 32 -41.51 7.89 22.54
N THR A 33 -41.84 7.30 23.69
CA THR A 33 -41.32 5.98 24.13
C THR A 33 -42.30 4.81 23.99
N ALA A 34 -43.56 5.05 23.63
CA ALA A 34 -44.61 4.03 23.58
C ALA A 34 -45.40 4.02 22.26
N GLY A 35 -44.70 4.14 21.13
CA GLY A 35 -45.29 4.07 19.79
C GLY A 35 -45.86 5.40 19.25
N ARG A 36 -46.53 5.34 18.09
CA ARG A 36 -46.91 6.50 17.27
C ARG A 36 -47.95 7.43 17.89
N THR A 37 -48.70 6.97 18.88
CA THR A 37 -49.81 7.71 19.51
C THR A 37 -49.51 8.19 20.92
N ALA A 38 -48.31 7.94 21.44
CA ALA A 38 -47.89 8.43 22.75
C ALA A 38 -47.73 9.96 22.77
N ASP A 39 -47.89 10.57 23.93
CA ASP A 39 -47.63 11.99 24.11
C ASP A 39 -46.14 12.32 23.97
N TRP A 40 -45.85 13.54 23.52
CA TRP A 40 -44.49 14.04 23.43
C TRP A 40 -43.95 14.39 24.81
N THR A 41 -42.80 13.82 25.17
CA THR A 41 -42.07 14.21 26.38
C THR A 41 -40.94 15.15 25.99
N ALA A 42 -40.96 16.38 26.52
CA ALA A 42 -39.87 17.33 26.32
C ALA A 42 -38.61 16.86 27.07
N LEU A 43 -37.47 16.84 26.39
CA LEU A 43 -36.20 16.37 26.94
C LEU A 43 -35.25 17.52 27.29
N GLY A 44 -35.42 18.67 26.65
CA GLY A 44 -34.54 19.83 26.80
C GLY A 44 -34.18 20.42 25.45
N GLY A 45 -33.12 21.22 25.38
CA GLY A 45 -32.69 21.89 24.16
C GLY A 45 -31.45 22.73 24.38
N SER A 46 -30.85 23.21 23.29
CA SER A 46 -29.72 24.14 23.30
C SER A 46 -29.80 25.09 22.10
N ALA A 47 -29.03 26.17 22.12
CA ALA A 47 -28.90 27.07 20.97
C ALA A 47 -27.76 26.59 20.05
N THR A 48 -27.84 26.92 18.76
CA THR A 48 -26.74 26.65 17.83
C THR A 48 -25.51 27.51 18.12
N ASP A 49 -24.32 26.91 18.00
CA ASP A 49 -23.03 27.59 18.14
C ASP A 49 -22.66 28.45 16.91
N ALA A 50 -21.44 29.00 16.90
CA ALA A 50 -20.94 29.84 15.80
C ALA A 50 -20.86 29.09 14.45
N ASP A 51 -20.76 27.77 14.47
CA ASP A 51 -20.77 26.90 13.28
C ASP A 51 -22.18 26.38 12.98
N GLY A 52 -23.21 26.93 13.63
CA GLY A 52 -24.60 26.57 13.45
C GLY A 52 -24.96 25.20 14.01
N ARG A 53 -24.09 24.58 14.83
CA ARG A 53 -24.27 23.23 15.35
C ARG A 53 -24.93 23.23 16.71
N CYS A 54 -25.73 22.21 16.97
CA CYS A 54 -26.28 21.94 18.30
C CYS A 54 -25.68 20.63 18.82
N GLY A 55 -24.59 20.74 19.59
CA GLY A 55 -23.84 19.59 20.13
C GLY A 55 -24.44 18.98 21.40
N ASP A 56 -25.17 19.76 22.19
CA ASP A 56 -25.57 19.42 23.57
C ASP A 56 -27.03 18.98 23.71
N LEU A 57 -27.56 18.25 22.73
CA LEU A 57 -28.93 17.73 22.82
C LEU A 57 -29.00 16.54 23.81
N PRO A 58 -29.98 16.52 24.74
CA PRO A 58 -30.14 15.41 25.68
C PRO A 58 -30.34 14.07 24.98
N ALA A 59 -29.76 13.00 25.51
CA ALA A 59 -29.98 11.66 24.97
C ALA A 59 -31.46 11.23 25.14
N PRO A 60 -32.14 10.79 24.06
CA PRO A 60 -33.48 10.21 24.17
C PRO A 60 -33.54 9.01 25.13
N PRO A 61 -34.61 8.85 25.92
CA PRO A 61 -34.78 7.71 26.83
C PRO A 61 -34.79 6.37 26.11
N VAL A 62 -34.46 5.29 26.85
CA VAL A 62 -34.61 3.91 26.37
C VAL A 62 -36.07 3.66 25.95
N GLY A 63 -36.26 2.95 24.83
CA GLY A 63 -37.58 2.72 24.26
C GLY A 63 -38.12 3.85 23.38
N THR A 64 -37.35 4.93 23.15
CA THR A 64 -37.74 5.99 22.21
C THR A 64 -37.96 5.42 20.81
N THR A 65 -39.10 5.74 20.21
CA THR A 65 -39.51 5.33 18.86
C THR A 65 -39.53 6.51 17.89
N HIS A 66 -39.81 7.71 18.37
CA HIS A 66 -39.86 8.94 17.57
C HIS A 66 -39.23 10.09 18.35
N VAL A 67 -38.58 10.97 17.60
CA VAL A 67 -37.97 12.20 18.08
C VAL A 67 -38.58 13.38 17.32
N ARG A 68 -38.69 14.52 17.99
CA ARG A 68 -39.06 15.81 17.41
C ARG A 68 -38.02 16.87 17.75
N LEU A 69 -37.58 17.59 16.74
CA LEU A 69 -36.77 18.80 16.85
C LEU A 69 -37.64 20.01 16.51
N ASP A 70 -37.70 20.96 17.43
CA ASP A 70 -38.42 22.22 17.27
C ASP A 70 -37.38 23.37 17.20
N PHE A 71 -37.32 24.07 16.06
CA PHE A 71 -36.35 25.11 15.74
C PHE A 71 -37.01 26.49 15.79
N ALA A 72 -36.59 27.36 16.71
CA ALA A 72 -37.12 28.72 16.86
C ALA A 72 -36.49 29.68 15.84
N VAL A 73 -37.04 29.69 14.62
CA VAL A 73 -36.46 30.38 13.45
C VAL A 73 -36.77 31.89 13.43
N GLU A 74 -37.89 32.32 13.98
CA GLU A 74 -38.33 33.72 13.96
C GLU A 74 -37.27 34.68 14.51
N ALA A 75 -36.76 34.41 15.72
CA ALA A 75 -35.75 35.25 16.37
C ALA A 75 -34.46 35.39 15.55
N TYR A 76 -34.05 34.33 14.82
CA TYR A 76 -32.88 34.38 13.95
C TYR A 76 -33.09 35.33 12.76
N PHE A 77 -34.23 35.25 12.09
CA PHE A 77 -34.51 36.14 10.96
C PHE A 77 -34.86 37.57 11.39
N GLU A 78 -35.34 37.78 12.62
CA GLU A 78 -35.47 39.12 13.21
C GLU A 78 -34.12 39.81 13.42
N GLU A 79 -33.07 39.06 13.73
CA GLU A 79 -31.72 39.60 13.95
C GLU A 79 -30.92 39.80 12.64
N VAL A 80 -31.21 39.01 11.59
CA VAL A 80 -30.51 39.11 10.31
C VAL A 80 -31.10 40.25 9.47
N GLU A 81 -30.50 41.44 9.54
CA GLU A 81 -30.92 42.68 8.82
C GLU A 81 -31.24 42.47 7.33
N ALA A 82 -30.54 41.57 6.63
CA ALA A 82 -30.75 41.26 5.22
C ALA A 82 -32.17 40.73 4.89
N TYR A 83 -32.91 40.25 5.89
CA TYR A 83 -34.28 39.77 5.72
C TYR A 83 -35.29 40.91 5.46
N PHE A 84 -34.98 42.14 5.90
CA PHE A 84 -35.95 43.22 6.00
C PHE A 84 -35.89 44.27 4.89
N GLU A 85 -34.81 44.33 4.12
CA GLU A 85 -34.72 45.29 3.00
C GLU A 85 -35.50 44.81 1.75
N GLU A 86 -35.59 43.50 1.50
CA GLU A 86 -36.21 42.93 0.28
C GLU A 86 -37.72 42.60 0.46
N SER A 87 -38.22 42.52 1.70
CA SER A 87 -39.58 42.03 2.02
C SER A 87 -40.61 43.12 2.32
N ALA A 88 -40.24 44.41 2.25
CA ALA A 88 -41.12 45.53 2.58
C ALA A 88 -42.38 45.61 1.68
N GLU A 89 -42.30 45.19 0.42
CA GLU A 89 -43.42 45.22 -0.54
C GLU A 89 -44.46 44.09 -0.32
N ASN A 90 -44.09 42.99 0.34
CA ASN A 90 -44.98 41.83 0.57
C ASN A 90 -45.72 41.86 1.93
N ARG A 91 -45.62 42.96 2.69
CA ARG A 91 -46.24 43.11 4.04
C ARG A 91 -47.74 43.47 4.06
N ALA A 92 -48.48 43.16 3.00
CA ALA A 92 -49.95 43.28 3.02
C ALA A 92 -50.58 42.10 3.81
N GLY A 93 -50.24 41.94 5.08
CA GLY A 93 -50.76 40.81 5.89
C GLY A 93 -50.27 40.68 7.33
N GLY A 94 -49.20 41.39 7.74
CA GLY A 94 -48.83 41.51 9.16
C GLY A 94 -48.13 40.31 9.83
N ALA A 95 -47.62 39.32 9.10
CA ALA A 95 -46.74 38.28 9.67
C ALA A 95 -45.25 38.61 9.43
N ALA A 96 -44.42 38.49 10.47
CA ALA A 96 -43.05 39.01 10.52
C ALA A 96 -41.95 38.09 9.94
N VAL A 97 -42.16 36.78 9.84
CA VAL A 97 -41.26 35.79 9.19
C VAL A 97 -42.13 34.68 8.58
N PHE A 98 -41.79 34.14 7.40
CA PHE A 98 -42.65 33.16 6.72
C PHE A 98 -42.70 31.80 7.44
N PHE A 99 -41.57 31.36 8.00
CA PHE A 99 -41.48 30.20 8.90
C PHE A 99 -41.03 30.65 10.29
N PRO A 100 -41.95 31.00 11.21
CA PRO A 100 -41.58 31.42 12.55
C PRO A 100 -40.98 30.27 13.38
N GLU A 101 -41.40 29.04 13.10
CA GLU A 101 -40.88 27.81 13.70
C GLU A 101 -40.81 26.72 12.63
N VAL A 102 -39.81 25.84 12.74
CA VAL A 102 -39.73 24.60 11.96
C VAL A 102 -39.74 23.42 12.91
N THR A 103 -40.62 22.45 12.66
CA THR A 103 -40.71 21.22 13.46
C THR A 103 -40.40 20.02 12.58
N VAL A 104 -39.43 19.20 13.00
CA VAL A 104 -39.02 17.99 12.28
C VAL A 104 -39.26 16.78 13.17
N THR A 105 -40.14 15.88 12.74
CA THR A 105 -40.44 14.62 13.43
C THR A 105 -39.94 13.44 12.63
N PHE A 106 -39.21 12.52 13.26
CA PHE A 106 -38.66 11.33 12.62
C PHE A 106 -38.63 10.13 13.57
N ALA A 107 -38.66 8.92 12.99
CA ALA A 107 -38.51 7.68 13.73
C ALA A 107 -37.02 7.40 14.02
N VAL A 108 -36.75 6.78 15.17
CA VAL A 108 -35.39 6.39 15.58
C VAL A 108 -35.33 4.93 15.97
N VAL A 109 -34.15 4.34 15.77
CA VAL A 109 -33.82 2.98 16.18
C VAL A 109 -32.82 3.05 17.35
N PRO A 110 -33.04 2.29 18.44
CA PRO A 110 -32.07 2.16 19.53
C PRO A 110 -30.65 1.85 19.03
N GLY A 111 -29.63 2.55 19.56
CA GLY A 111 -28.22 2.35 19.21
C GLY A 111 -27.75 3.08 17.94
N GLU A 112 -28.64 3.71 17.17
CA GLU A 112 -28.25 4.50 16.00
C GLU A 112 -28.05 6.00 16.34
N HIS A 113 -27.16 6.66 15.58
CA HIS A 113 -27.04 8.11 15.56
C HIS A 113 -27.84 8.71 14.40
N TYR A 114 -28.51 9.83 14.67
CA TYR A 114 -29.30 10.59 13.72
C TYR A 114 -28.79 12.03 13.68
N HIS A 115 -28.00 12.36 12.66
CA HIS A 115 -27.68 13.76 12.34
C HIS A 115 -28.76 14.31 11.39
N VAL A 116 -29.53 15.29 11.83
CA VAL A 116 -30.65 15.86 11.05
C VAL A 116 -30.46 17.36 10.88
N PRO A 117 -29.74 17.80 9.83
CA PRO A 117 -29.57 19.22 9.54
C PRO A 117 -30.84 19.92 9.07
N LEU A 118 -30.90 21.23 9.33
CA LEU A 118 -31.87 22.16 8.75
C LEU A 118 -31.16 23.12 7.80
N LEU A 119 -31.42 22.99 6.50
CA LEU A 119 -31.00 23.96 5.49
C LEU A 119 -32.12 24.99 5.34
N LEU A 120 -31.88 26.20 5.80
CA LEU A 120 -32.87 27.24 5.98
C LEU A 120 -32.70 28.34 4.92
N SER A 121 -33.81 28.90 4.47
CA SER A 121 -33.89 30.12 3.66
C SER A 121 -35.18 30.86 4.03
N PRO A 122 -35.37 32.14 3.65
CA PRO A 122 -36.54 32.92 4.02
C PRO A 122 -37.90 32.30 3.69
N PHE A 123 -38.02 31.65 2.52
CA PHE A 123 -39.29 31.11 2.02
C PHE A 123 -39.24 29.60 1.75
N GLY A 124 -38.18 28.93 2.19
CA GLY A 124 -38.03 27.49 2.04
C GLY A 124 -37.06 26.88 3.05
N TYR A 125 -37.25 25.61 3.38
CA TYR A 125 -36.26 24.84 4.12
C TYR A 125 -36.20 23.42 3.58
N SER A 126 -35.08 22.74 3.80
CA SER A 126 -34.94 21.31 3.56
C SER A 126 -34.23 20.63 4.71
N VAL A 127 -34.58 19.36 4.94
CA VAL A 127 -34.01 18.52 5.99
C VAL A 127 -33.65 17.17 5.39
N TYR A 128 -32.59 16.57 5.88
CA TYR A 128 -32.16 15.24 5.45
C TYR A 128 -31.48 14.50 6.61
N ARG A 129 -31.36 13.17 6.51
CA ARG A 129 -30.53 12.39 7.43
C ARG A 129 -29.09 12.42 6.94
N GLY A 130 -28.23 13.16 7.64
CA GLY A 130 -26.79 13.06 7.44
C GLY A 130 -26.29 11.71 7.90
N ALA A 131 -25.50 11.02 7.07
CA ALA A 131 -24.72 9.88 7.56
C ALA A 131 -23.70 10.42 8.57
N SER A 132 -23.64 9.83 9.77
CA SER A 132 -22.51 10.07 10.68
C SER A 132 -21.21 9.88 9.91
N SER A 133 -20.26 10.80 10.07
CA SER A 133 -18.89 10.63 9.58
C SER A 133 -18.43 9.21 9.91
N MET A 134 -18.11 8.40 8.90
CA MET A 134 -17.50 7.10 9.17
C MET A 134 -16.20 7.36 9.93
N PRO A 135 -15.98 6.73 11.10
CA PRO A 135 -14.75 6.96 11.86
C PRO A 135 -13.55 6.56 11.00
N THR A 136 -12.51 7.39 11.02
CA THR A 136 -11.22 7.06 10.43
C THR A 136 -10.56 5.95 11.25
N ILE A 137 -10.10 4.89 10.58
CA ILE A 137 -9.44 3.73 11.22
C ILE A 137 -8.03 3.59 10.64
N LEU A 138 -7.04 3.35 11.50
CA LEU A 138 -5.68 3.02 11.07
C LEU A 138 -5.66 1.62 10.40
N GLY A 139 -5.18 1.57 9.16
CA GLY A 139 -4.94 0.31 8.45
C GLY A 139 -3.58 -0.33 8.79
N PRO A 140 -3.12 -1.30 7.98
CA PRO A 140 -1.77 -1.86 8.13
C PRO A 140 -0.70 -0.76 8.14
N ASN A 141 0.18 -0.80 9.13
CA ASN A 141 1.24 0.18 9.31
C ASN A 141 2.60 -0.50 9.54
N GLN A 142 3.66 0.23 9.24
CA GLN A 142 5.03 -0.16 9.50
C GLN A 142 5.92 1.08 9.50
N TYR A 143 7.02 1.04 10.24
CA TYR A 143 8.02 2.09 10.25
C TYR A 143 9.43 1.50 10.39
N GLY A 144 10.47 2.26 10.07
CA GLY A 144 11.82 1.82 10.35
C GLY A 144 12.90 2.62 9.64
N LYS A 145 14.08 2.01 9.50
CA LYS A 145 15.24 2.64 8.86
C LYS A 145 15.54 1.97 7.53
N ALA A 146 15.38 2.73 6.46
CA ALA A 146 15.72 2.29 5.12
C ALA A 146 17.20 2.55 4.79
N GLU A 147 17.71 1.73 3.87
CA GLU A 147 18.96 1.92 3.14
C GLU A 147 20.25 2.09 3.97
N ASN A 148 20.39 1.29 5.02
CA ASN A 148 21.60 1.24 5.83
C ASN A 148 22.71 0.54 5.02
N ARG A 149 23.68 1.32 4.52
CA ARG A 149 24.88 0.79 3.87
C ARG A 149 25.82 0.15 4.87
N VAL A 150 26.15 -1.12 4.64
CA VAL A 150 27.04 -1.93 5.49
C VAL A 150 28.06 -2.65 4.62
N VAL A 151 29.35 -2.43 4.91
CA VAL A 151 30.45 -3.21 4.33
C VAL A 151 31.15 -3.98 5.44
N ARG A 152 31.16 -5.31 5.36
CA ARG A 152 31.89 -6.19 6.27
C ARG A 152 33.11 -6.75 5.58
N ILE A 153 34.29 -6.45 6.11
CA ILE A 153 35.56 -7.03 5.67
C ILE A 153 36.01 -8.08 6.67
N THR A 154 36.11 -9.34 6.24
CA THR A 154 36.73 -10.43 7.02
C THR A 154 38.19 -10.56 6.58
N ARG A 155 39.13 -10.56 7.53
CA ARG A 155 40.57 -10.64 7.27
C ARG A 155 41.07 -12.02 7.71
N ASP A 156 41.45 -12.85 6.76
CA ASP A 156 42.09 -14.15 6.96
C ASP A 156 43.56 -14.06 6.52
N GLY A 157 44.41 -13.68 7.48
CA GLY A 157 45.80 -13.29 7.21
C GLY A 157 45.87 -12.14 6.20
N ALA A 158 46.61 -12.35 5.10
CA ALA A 158 46.76 -11.39 4.01
C ALA A 158 45.59 -11.41 3.00
N THR A 159 44.68 -12.38 3.11
CA THR A 159 43.52 -12.53 2.24
C THR A 159 42.29 -11.94 2.91
N HIS A 160 41.69 -10.93 2.29
CA HIS A 160 40.46 -10.31 2.76
C HIS A 160 39.26 -10.80 1.96
N HIS A 161 38.10 -10.84 2.61
CA HIS A 161 36.79 -11.13 2.03
C HIS A 161 35.85 -9.96 2.33
N ILE A 162 34.93 -9.66 1.41
CA ILE A 162 34.02 -8.51 1.52
C ILE A 162 32.58 -8.95 1.32
N LYS A 163 31.68 -8.43 2.16
CA LYS A 163 30.23 -8.41 1.95
C LYS A 163 29.79 -6.95 1.98
N ASP A 164 29.03 -6.53 0.98
CA ASP A 164 28.57 -5.15 0.80
C ASP A 164 27.06 -5.16 0.60
N LEU A 165 26.34 -4.60 1.57
CA LEU A 165 24.88 -4.67 1.67
C LEU A 165 24.24 -3.29 1.76
N ASN A 166 23.02 -3.18 1.25
CA ASN A 166 22.07 -2.11 1.56
C ASN A 166 20.88 -2.71 2.30
N VAL A 167 20.72 -2.36 3.59
CA VAL A 167 19.78 -3.04 4.50
C VAL A 167 18.66 -2.10 4.93
N SER A 168 17.41 -2.48 4.69
CA SER A 168 16.23 -1.76 5.17
C SER A 168 15.47 -2.59 6.20
N VAL A 169 15.15 -1.97 7.33
CA VAL A 169 14.38 -2.56 8.43
C VAL A 169 13.02 -1.88 8.49
N ALA A 170 11.95 -2.66 8.57
CA ALA A 170 10.60 -2.17 8.86
C ALA A 170 9.94 -3.05 9.94
N LEU A 171 9.38 -2.42 10.97
CA LEU A 171 8.72 -3.06 12.09
C LEU A 171 7.23 -2.70 12.12
N SER A 172 6.40 -3.64 12.58
CA SER A 172 4.96 -3.48 12.82
C SER A 172 4.57 -4.15 14.14
N GLY A 173 3.49 -3.68 14.76
CA GLY A 173 2.97 -4.22 16.01
C GLY A 173 1.99 -3.26 16.67
N ASP A 174 2.08 -3.12 17.99
CA ASP A 174 1.16 -2.34 18.82
C ASP A 174 1.45 -0.83 18.67
N MET A 175 1.00 -0.25 17.55
CA MET A 175 1.36 1.12 17.09
C MET A 175 0.21 2.13 17.12
N ASP A 176 -0.96 1.76 17.62
CA ASP A 176 -2.16 2.61 17.58
C ASP A 176 -1.95 3.94 18.30
N GLU A 177 -1.43 3.90 19.53
CA GLU A 177 -1.14 5.12 20.32
C GLU A 177 -0.06 6.00 19.68
N VAL A 178 0.85 5.42 18.91
CA VAL A 178 1.84 6.20 18.15
C VAL A 178 1.14 7.10 17.12
N HIS A 179 0.09 6.59 16.48
CA HIS A 179 -0.63 7.29 15.42
C HIS A 179 -1.78 8.16 15.95
N TYR A 180 -2.54 7.67 16.94
CA TYR A 180 -3.73 8.35 17.43
C TYR A 180 -3.41 9.43 18.48
N SER A 181 -2.45 9.20 19.37
CA SER A 181 -2.11 10.14 20.45
C SER A 181 -0.71 10.75 20.30
N GLY A 182 0.14 10.22 19.41
CA GLY A 182 1.53 10.65 19.26
C GLY A 182 2.46 10.08 20.34
N SER A 183 2.00 9.08 21.11
CA SER A 183 2.80 8.46 22.16
C SER A 183 3.88 7.56 21.57
N ASN A 184 5.15 7.91 21.79
CA ASN A 184 6.29 7.15 21.28
C ASN A 184 6.73 5.99 22.19
N ALA A 185 5.95 5.62 23.21
CA ALA A 185 6.32 4.58 24.17
C ALA A 185 6.64 3.22 23.52
N ASN A 186 5.94 2.89 22.43
CA ASN A 186 6.13 1.65 21.68
C ASN A 186 7.08 1.81 20.47
N VAL A 187 7.68 2.98 20.28
CA VAL A 187 8.57 3.26 19.15
C VAL A 187 10.00 2.91 19.52
N LEU A 188 10.51 1.80 19.01
CA LEU A 188 11.95 1.58 18.90
C LEU A 188 12.51 2.61 17.90
N PRO A 189 13.42 3.52 18.29
CA PRO A 189 13.90 4.56 17.38
C PRO A 189 14.54 3.99 16.11
N THR A 190 14.29 4.61 14.96
CA THR A 190 14.91 4.17 13.69
C THR A 190 16.43 4.26 13.73
N ASP A 191 16.99 5.16 14.54
CA ASP A 191 18.44 5.22 14.78
C ASP A 191 18.96 3.99 15.51
N THR A 192 18.19 3.47 16.47
CA THR A 192 18.51 2.20 17.14
C THR A 192 18.53 1.05 16.15
N MET A 193 17.57 0.99 15.21
CA MET A 193 17.57 -0.04 14.18
C MET A 193 18.83 -0.01 13.30
N LYS A 194 19.26 1.20 12.88
CA LYS A 194 20.54 1.41 12.17
C LYS A 194 21.72 0.87 13.01
N ASN A 195 21.76 1.21 14.30
CA ASN A 195 22.83 0.77 15.20
C ASN A 195 22.85 -0.75 15.35
N THR A 196 21.68 -1.39 15.48
CA THR A 196 21.56 -2.86 15.52
C THR A 196 22.10 -3.51 14.25
N VAL A 197 21.82 -2.97 13.07
CA VAL A 197 22.38 -3.47 11.80
C VAL A 197 23.92 -3.48 11.85
N TYR A 198 24.54 -2.39 12.29
CA TYR A 198 26.00 -2.33 12.39
C TYR A 198 26.57 -3.25 13.48
N ALA A 199 25.92 -3.32 14.63
CA ALA A 199 26.32 -4.19 15.73
C ALA A 199 26.28 -5.67 15.31
N PHE A 200 25.19 -6.09 14.65
CA PHE A 200 25.01 -7.48 14.23
C PHE A 200 25.99 -7.88 13.13
N ALA A 201 26.34 -6.98 12.21
CA ALA A 201 27.36 -7.25 11.19
C ALA A 201 28.74 -7.52 11.82
N LYS A 202 29.02 -6.95 13.00
CA LYS A 202 30.23 -7.22 13.79
C LYS A 202 30.09 -8.50 14.63
N GLU A 203 28.99 -8.65 15.35
CA GLU A 203 28.76 -9.73 16.32
C GLU A 203 28.59 -11.09 15.65
N TYR A 204 27.73 -11.18 14.64
CA TYR A 204 27.40 -12.43 13.94
C TYR A 204 28.15 -12.59 12.62
N GLY A 205 28.70 -11.51 12.06
CA GLY A 205 29.22 -11.51 10.70
C GLY A 205 28.10 -11.51 9.65
N ILE A 206 28.47 -11.75 8.40
CA ILE A 206 27.54 -11.81 7.27
C ILE A 206 27.92 -13.03 6.41
N GLU A 207 27.23 -14.14 6.60
CA GLU A 207 27.40 -15.35 5.79
C GLU A 207 26.68 -15.19 4.44
N SER A 208 25.38 -14.90 4.50
CA SER A 208 24.52 -14.57 3.36
C SER A 208 23.60 -13.41 3.72
N ALA A 209 23.01 -12.76 2.72
CA ALA A 209 22.05 -11.69 2.93
C ALA A 209 20.80 -12.17 3.70
N GLU A 210 20.33 -13.38 3.37
CA GLU A 210 19.19 -14.05 3.98
C GLU A 210 19.46 -14.34 5.45
N GLN A 211 20.58 -15.02 5.75
CA GLN A 211 20.94 -15.37 7.13
C GLN A 211 21.12 -14.12 8.00
N PHE A 212 21.75 -13.08 7.46
CA PHE A 212 21.92 -11.81 8.16
C PHE A 212 20.57 -11.14 8.47
N GLY A 213 19.65 -11.13 7.51
CA GLY A 213 18.30 -10.61 7.73
C GLY A 213 17.51 -11.45 8.75
N ILE A 214 17.66 -12.78 8.78
CA ILE A 214 17.03 -13.66 9.78
C ILE A 214 17.46 -13.26 11.20
N HIS A 215 18.76 -13.02 11.43
CA HIS A 215 19.25 -12.57 12.73
C HIS A 215 18.59 -11.25 13.18
N LEU A 216 18.52 -10.27 12.27
CA LEU A 216 17.91 -8.97 12.55
C LEU A 216 16.41 -9.08 12.84
N ALA A 217 15.65 -9.73 11.96
CA ALA A 217 14.20 -9.87 12.10
C ALA A 217 13.84 -10.57 13.42
N ARG A 218 14.53 -11.66 13.74
CA ARG A 218 14.35 -12.39 15.00
C ARG A 218 14.58 -11.48 16.18
N HIS A 219 15.72 -10.78 16.21
CA HIS A 219 16.07 -9.88 17.30
C HIS A 219 14.99 -8.82 17.55
N PHE A 220 14.50 -8.14 16.51
CA PHE A 220 13.50 -7.08 16.71
C PHE A 220 12.18 -7.62 17.24
N VAL A 221 11.71 -8.78 16.75
CA VAL A 221 10.45 -9.38 17.22
C VAL A 221 10.57 -9.99 18.61
N THR A 222 11.69 -10.63 18.94
CA THR A 222 11.82 -11.35 20.21
C THR A 222 12.32 -10.49 21.37
N SER A 223 12.91 -9.33 21.10
CA SER A 223 13.44 -8.44 22.15
C SER A 223 12.54 -7.26 22.50
N GLN A 224 11.57 -6.92 21.65
CA GLN A 224 10.71 -5.75 21.82
C GLN A 224 9.24 -6.18 21.89
N GLU A 225 8.65 -6.16 23.10
CA GLU A 225 7.27 -6.61 23.33
C GLU A 225 6.22 -5.98 22.39
N PRO A 226 6.26 -4.66 22.09
CA PRO A 226 5.28 -4.07 21.18
C PRO A 226 5.45 -4.47 19.71
N ILE A 227 6.57 -5.08 19.32
CA ILE A 227 6.88 -5.42 17.93
C ILE A 227 6.43 -6.86 17.65
N ARG A 228 5.44 -7.00 16.77
CA ARG A 228 4.87 -8.32 16.40
C ARG A 228 5.42 -8.85 15.08
N ARG A 229 5.91 -7.97 14.20
CA ARG A 229 6.40 -8.35 12.89
C ARG A 229 7.61 -7.49 12.51
N ALA A 230 8.63 -8.14 11.95
CA ALA A 230 9.76 -7.47 11.33
C ALA A 230 9.89 -7.90 9.86
N ARG A 231 10.11 -6.92 8.98
CA ARG A 231 10.44 -7.12 7.58
C ARG A 231 11.81 -6.53 7.30
N ILE A 232 12.73 -7.37 6.81
CA ILE A 232 14.09 -6.97 6.44
C ILE A 232 14.24 -7.12 4.94
N ARG A 233 14.70 -6.06 4.27
CA ARG A 233 15.09 -6.07 2.87
C ARG A 233 16.59 -5.85 2.77
N VAL A 234 17.26 -6.63 1.94
CA VAL A 234 18.70 -6.54 1.73
C VAL A 234 18.98 -6.57 0.23
N GLU A 235 19.79 -5.63 -0.23
CA GLU A 235 20.46 -5.72 -1.52
C GLU A 235 21.93 -6.08 -1.28
N GLU A 236 22.46 -7.04 -2.03
CA GLU A 236 23.85 -7.46 -1.97
C GLU A 236 24.58 -7.07 -3.25
N TYR A 237 25.73 -6.44 -3.03
CA TYR A 237 26.56 -5.83 -4.05
C TYR A 237 27.81 -6.70 -4.25
N ALA A 238 27.89 -7.41 -5.38
CA ALA A 238 29.00 -8.33 -5.65
C ALA A 238 30.35 -7.64 -5.91
N TRP A 239 31.44 -8.23 -5.45
CA TRP A 239 32.80 -7.74 -5.69
C TRP A 239 33.67 -8.89 -6.19
N GLU A 240 34.60 -8.62 -7.10
CA GLU A 240 35.67 -9.56 -7.43
C GLU A 240 37.02 -9.02 -7.03
N ARG A 241 37.89 -9.95 -6.66
CA ARG A 241 39.26 -9.65 -6.31
C ARG A 241 40.01 -9.27 -7.58
N VAL A 242 40.77 -8.18 -7.52
CA VAL A 242 41.70 -7.81 -8.60
C VAL A 242 42.88 -8.78 -8.54
N GLU A 243 43.14 -9.49 -9.64
CA GLU A 243 44.30 -10.37 -9.76
C GLU A 243 45.59 -9.53 -9.77
N ALA A 244 46.51 -9.83 -8.85
CA ALA A 244 47.83 -9.21 -8.76
C ALA A 244 48.89 -10.29 -8.53
N ALA A 245 50.12 -10.07 -9.00
CA ALA A 245 51.20 -11.06 -9.02
C ALA A 245 51.79 -11.45 -7.64
N GLY A 246 51.25 -10.93 -6.53
CA GLY A 246 51.74 -11.18 -5.17
C GLY A 246 50.83 -12.10 -4.35
N GLU A 247 51.36 -12.67 -3.26
CA GLU A 247 50.57 -13.43 -2.29
C GLU A 247 49.71 -12.50 -1.42
N GLY A 248 48.42 -12.83 -1.26
CA GLY A 248 47.46 -12.06 -0.46
C GLY A 248 46.59 -11.11 -1.29
N GLY A 249 45.28 -11.21 -1.09
CA GLY A 249 44.27 -10.48 -1.86
C GLY A 249 43.46 -9.52 -1.01
N HIS A 250 43.59 -8.21 -1.22
CA HIS A 250 42.80 -7.19 -0.51
C HIS A 250 42.28 -6.06 -1.41
N SER A 251 42.51 -6.15 -2.72
CA SER A 251 42.02 -5.21 -3.73
C SER A 251 40.82 -5.81 -4.45
N PHE A 252 39.76 -5.03 -4.64
CA PHE A 252 38.51 -5.48 -5.24
C PHE A 252 38.01 -4.48 -6.28
N VAL A 253 37.33 -4.98 -7.31
CA VAL A 253 36.56 -4.21 -8.28
C VAL A 253 35.09 -4.63 -8.22
N ARG A 254 34.19 -3.68 -8.45
CA ARG A 254 32.75 -3.94 -8.47
C ARG A 254 32.45 -5.01 -9.50
N LYS A 255 31.78 -6.08 -9.07
CA LYS A 255 31.26 -7.13 -9.93
C LYS A 255 29.74 -7.05 -9.95
N GLY A 256 29.14 -7.51 -11.03
CA GLY A 256 27.72 -7.81 -11.06
C GLY A 256 27.13 -7.39 -12.38
N GLN A 257 26.57 -8.37 -13.08
CA GLN A 257 25.61 -8.13 -14.14
C GLN A 257 24.22 -7.91 -13.55
N GLU A 258 24.08 -8.00 -12.22
CA GLU A 258 22.83 -7.98 -11.47
C GLU A 258 23.07 -7.54 -10.02
N THR A 259 22.00 -7.14 -9.35
CA THR A 259 21.97 -6.95 -7.89
C THR A 259 21.20 -8.10 -7.25
N ARG A 260 21.81 -8.81 -6.29
CA ARG A 260 21.13 -9.85 -5.51
C ARG A 260 20.25 -9.19 -4.45
N LEU A 261 19.11 -9.78 -4.19
CA LEU A 261 18.11 -9.22 -3.29
C LEU A 261 17.57 -10.31 -2.36
N THR A 262 17.18 -9.91 -1.16
CA THR A 262 16.28 -10.70 -0.32
C THR A 262 15.32 -9.81 0.46
N GLN A 263 14.11 -10.32 0.67
CA GLN A 263 13.14 -9.80 1.62
C GLN A 263 12.73 -10.96 2.50
N LEU A 264 12.75 -10.76 3.81
CA LEU A 264 12.17 -11.70 4.73
C LEU A 264 11.27 -11.03 5.76
N THR A 265 10.25 -11.76 6.15
CA THR A 265 9.29 -11.40 7.19
C THR A 265 9.36 -12.45 8.31
N TYR A 266 9.35 -11.98 9.55
CA TYR A 266 9.10 -12.81 10.72
C TYR A 266 7.98 -12.20 11.55
N ASP A 267 7.00 -13.02 11.95
CA ASP A 267 5.84 -12.60 12.75
C ASP A 267 5.85 -13.15 14.19
N GLY A 268 6.98 -13.74 14.60
CA GLY A 268 7.13 -14.38 15.91
C GLY A 268 6.91 -15.89 15.89
N GLU A 269 6.28 -16.43 14.83
CA GLU A 269 6.01 -17.86 14.69
C GLU A 269 6.56 -18.43 13.38
N ARG A 270 6.40 -17.71 12.27
CA ARG A 270 6.71 -18.18 10.92
C ARG A 270 7.62 -17.23 10.17
N TRP A 271 8.43 -17.82 9.32
CA TRP A 271 9.26 -17.14 8.35
C TRP A 271 8.58 -17.10 6.98
N GLU A 272 8.73 -15.96 6.30
CA GLU A 272 8.58 -15.88 4.85
C GLU A 272 9.88 -15.30 4.29
N VAL A 273 10.59 -16.07 3.48
CA VAL A 273 11.84 -15.65 2.83
C VAL A 273 11.65 -15.61 1.32
N ILE A 274 11.95 -14.46 0.74
CA ILE A 274 11.89 -14.21 -0.71
C ILE A 274 13.26 -13.71 -1.15
N SER A 275 14.00 -14.52 -1.92
CA SER A 275 15.23 -14.05 -2.55
C SER A 275 14.96 -13.63 -3.99
N GLY A 276 15.91 -12.95 -4.61
CA GLY A 276 15.72 -12.41 -5.94
C GLY A 276 16.98 -11.81 -6.53
N LEU A 277 16.82 -11.31 -7.75
CA LEU A 277 17.79 -10.47 -8.44
C LEU A 277 17.07 -9.41 -9.28
N LYS A 278 17.76 -8.30 -9.53
CA LYS A 278 17.35 -7.28 -10.51
C LYS A 278 18.52 -6.85 -11.37
N ASP A 279 18.20 -6.14 -12.45
CA ASP A 279 19.14 -5.56 -13.41
C ASP A 279 19.96 -6.55 -14.24
N LEU A 280 19.57 -7.85 -14.24
CA LEU A 280 20.25 -8.88 -15.03
C LEU A 280 19.87 -8.76 -16.51
N THR A 281 20.66 -8.00 -17.26
CA THR A 281 20.44 -7.79 -18.71
C THR A 281 20.89 -9.01 -19.52
N VAL A 282 19.97 -9.55 -20.32
CA VAL A 282 20.19 -10.71 -21.19
C VAL A 282 19.64 -10.44 -22.59
N LEU A 283 20.24 -11.07 -23.60
CA LEU A 283 19.87 -10.92 -25.00
C LEU A 283 20.11 -12.21 -25.79
N ASN A 284 19.11 -12.63 -26.56
CA ASN A 284 19.26 -13.58 -27.66
C ASN A 284 19.18 -12.80 -28.97
N SER A 285 20.18 -12.97 -29.85
CA SER A 285 20.24 -12.26 -31.14
C SER A 285 19.34 -12.87 -32.22
N THR A 286 18.91 -14.11 -32.03
CA THR A 286 18.03 -14.89 -32.91
C THR A 286 17.25 -15.91 -32.07
N GLY A 287 16.45 -16.77 -32.70
CA GLY A 287 15.72 -17.83 -32.01
C GLY A 287 14.52 -17.33 -31.22
N SER A 288 14.05 -16.13 -31.53
CA SER A 288 12.83 -15.53 -30.99
C SER A 288 11.88 -15.13 -32.12
N GLU A 289 10.60 -15.39 -31.92
CA GLU A 289 9.53 -15.21 -32.89
C GLU A 289 8.37 -14.47 -32.22
N PHE A 290 7.50 -13.85 -33.02
CA PHE A 290 6.24 -13.31 -32.54
C PHE A 290 5.23 -13.21 -33.68
N ARG A 291 4.23 -14.09 -33.66
CA ARG A 291 3.19 -14.21 -34.68
C ARG A 291 1.92 -14.83 -34.09
N GLY A 292 0.83 -14.79 -34.84
CA GLY A 292 -0.45 -15.39 -34.44
C GLY A 292 -1.16 -14.61 -33.33
N TYR A 293 -0.73 -13.38 -33.05
CA TYR A 293 -1.42 -12.49 -32.12
C TYR A 293 -2.68 -11.91 -32.77
N VAL A 294 -3.62 -11.52 -31.90
CA VAL A 294 -4.86 -10.83 -32.27
C VAL A 294 -4.54 -9.52 -32.97
N LYS A 295 -5.26 -9.21 -34.04
CA LYS A 295 -5.13 -7.97 -34.80
C LYS A 295 -6.45 -7.22 -34.71
N ASP A 296 -6.41 -6.00 -34.21
CA ASP A 296 -7.53 -5.08 -34.17
C ASP A 296 -7.25 -3.86 -35.08
N ALA A 297 -8.12 -2.84 -34.99
CA ALA A 297 -7.99 -1.62 -35.81
C ALA A 297 -6.72 -0.79 -35.53
N TYR A 298 -5.99 -1.06 -34.45
CA TYR A 298 -4.79 -0.32 -34.03
C TYR A 298 -3.50 -1.13 -34.17
N THR A 299 -3.58 -2.34 -34.72
CA THR A 299 -2.42 -3.23 -34.84
C THR A 299 -1.62 -2.93 -36.11
N THR A 300 -0.43 -2.35 -35.95
CA THR A 300 0.54 -2.11 -37.04
C THR A 300 1.79 -2.97 -36.95
N LEU A 301 1.95 -3.73 -35.86
CA LEU A 301 3.09 -4.61 -35.67
C LEU A 301 3.06 -5.70 -36.76
N GLU A 302 4.20 -5.91 -37.41
CA GLU A 302 4.40 -7.00 -38.35
C GLU A 302 4.77 -8.30 -37.61
N GLU A 303 4.31 -9.42 -38.15
CA GLU A 303 4.70 -10.72 -37.60
C GLU A 303 6.16 -11.04 -37.98
N THR A 304 6.89 -11.68 -37.06
CA THR A 304 8.26 -12.10 -37.33
C THR A 304 8.53 -13.54 -36.90
N ARG A 305 9.42 -14.19 -37.66
CA ARG A 305 9.96 -15.53 -37.38
C ARG A 305 11.39 -15.48 -36.86
N ASP A 306 12.00 -14.31 -36.83
CA ASP A 306 13.31 -14.11 -36.21
C ASP A 306 13.46 -12.66 -35.76
N ARG A 307 13.82 -12.47 -34.50
CA ARG A 307 14.07 -11.15 -33.91
C ARG A 307 15.02 -11.27 -32.73
N VAL A 308 15.62 -10.14 -32.37
CA VAL A 308 16.28 -9.99 -31.08
C VAL A 308 15.24 -10.09 -29.95
N LEU A 309 15.60 -10.79 -28.89
CA LEU A 309 14.89 -10.79 -27.61
C LEU A 309 15.85 -10.31 -26.53
N ALA A 310 15.59 -9.12 -25.98
CA ALA A 310 16.37 -8.55 -24.90
C ALA A 310 15.47 -8.18 -23.72
N THR A 311 15.95 -8.41 -22.50
CA THR A 311 15.24 -8.04 -21.27
C THR A 311 16.22 -7.75 -20.14
N SER A 312 15.82 -6.89 -19.21
CA SER A 312 16.46 -6.77 -17.90
C SER A 312 15.68 -7.60 -16.89
N VAL A 313 16.21 -8.75 -16.48
CA VAL A 313 15.49 -9.69 -15.64
C VAL A 313 15.40 -9.17 -14.20
N SER A 314 14.17 -8.98 -13.74
CA SER A 314 13.83 -8.82 -12.33
C SER A 314 13.03 -10.03 -11.87
N GLY A 315 13.60 -10.81 -10.94
CA GLY A 315 13.04 -12.07 -10.47
C GLY A 315 13.04 -12.18 -8.96
N ARG A 316 11.95 -12.73 -8.40
CA ARG A 316 11.78 -13.04 -6.99
C ARG A 316 11.32 -14.47 -6.84
N TRP A 317 11.83 -15.19 -5.84
CA TRP A 317 11.39 -16.53 -5.53
C TRP A 317 11.22 -16.73 -4.03
N ARG A 318 10.10 -17.33 -3.66
CA ARG A 318 9.72 -17.59 -2.27
C ARG A 318 10.09 -19.01 -1.90
N PHE A 319 10.80 -19.14 -0.78
CA PHE A 319 11.14 -20.44 -0.21
C PHE A 319 9.94 -21.07 0.50
N ASN A 320 9.94 -22.39 0.59
CA ASN A 320 8.99 -23.15 1.43
C ASN A 320 9.45 -23.29 2.88
N TRP A 321 10.66 -22.82 3.20
CA TRP A 321 11.19 -22.76 4.56
C TRP A 321 10.40 -21.74 5.40
N THR A 322 9.79 -22.22 6.48
CA THR A 322 8.84 -21.44 7.31
C THR A 322 9.16 -21.45 8.80
N GLY A 323 10.13 -22.25 9.25
CA GLY A 323 10.40 -22.46 10.67
C GLY A 323 11.78 -23.04 10.93
N ASP A 324 12.29 -22.81 12.14
CA ASP A 324 13.61 -23.31 12.59
C ASP A 324 13.64 -24.83 12.81
N ASP A 325 12.47 -25.47 12.85
CA ASP A 325 12.29 -26.92 12.89
C ASP A 325 12.62 -27.58 11.55
N GLN A 326 12.71 -26.80 10.47
CA GLN A 326 13.07 -27.27 9.13
C GLN A 326 14.57 -27.02 8.86
N PRO A 327 15.23 -27.89 8.07
CA PRO A 327 16.60 -27.64 7.64
C PRO A 327 16.71 -26.31 6.90
N THR A 328 17.58 -25.42 7.39
CA THR A 328 17.83 -24.13 6.75
C THR A 328 18.36 -24.33 5.33
N PRO A 329 17.78 -23.66 4.31
CA PRO A 329 18.33 -23.69 2.97
C PRO A 329 19.76 -23.16 2.91
N ASP A 330 20.59 -23.76 2.05
CA ASP A 330 21.88 -23.18 1.67
C ASP A 330 21.62 -22.01 0.71
N TRP A 331 21.55 -20.80 1.28
CA TRP A 331 21.13 -19.59 0.57
C TRP A 331 22.05 -19.24 -0.62
N GLU A 332 23.36 -19.35 -0.45
CA GLU A 332 24.35 -19.05 -1.49
C GLU A 332 24.26 -20.06 -2.65
N ARG A 333 24.15 -21.35 -2.32
CA ARG A 333 23.97 -22.40 -3.33
C ARG A 333 22.64 -22.25 -4.05
N SER A 334 21.56 -21.99 -3.33
CA SER A 334 20.22 -21.82 -3.91
C SER A 334 20.21 -20.65 -4.89
N TYR A 335 20.71 -19.47 -4.51
CA TYR A 335 20.85 -18.30 -5.40
C TYR A 335 21.63 -18.66 -6.68
N THR A 336 22.79 -19.31 -6.52
CA THR A 336 23.65 -19.70 -7.65
C THR A 336 22.94 -20.66 -8.60
N GLN A 337 22.22 -21.66 -8.07
CA GLN A 337 21.48 -22.63 -8.90
C GLN A 337 20.26 -22.01 -9.57
N VAL A 338 19.51 -21.15 -8.88
CA VAL A 338 18.37 -20.42 -9.47
C VAL A 338 18.83 -19.56 -10.64
N ARG A 339 19.88 -18.74 -10.43
CA ARG A 339 20.47 -17.91 -11.49
C ARG A 339 20.92 -18.75 -12.68
N LYS A 340 21.56 -19.90 -12.43
CA LYS A 340 21.97 -20.84 -13.48
C LYS A 340 20.77 -21.37 -14.27
N HIS A 341 19.74 -21.87 -13.60
CA HIS A 341 18.55 -22.42 -14.26
C HIS A 341 17.79 -21.36 -15.06
N LEU A 342 17.67 -20.16 -14.50
CA LEU A 342 17.09 -19.01 -15.18
C LEU A 342 17.81 -18.70 -16.50
N LEU A 343 19.14 -18.52 -16.45
CA LEU A 343 19.92 -18.19 -17.64
C LEU A 343 19.91 -19.32 -18.69
N GLN A 344 19.96 -20.58 -18.24
CA GLN A 344 19.84 -21.73 -19.13
C GLN A 344 18.47 -21.78 -19.81
N ALA A 345 17.37 -21.56 -19.08
CA ALA A 345 16.04 -21.52 -19.68
C ALA A 345 15.91 -20.39 -20.69
N PHE A 346 16.42 -19.19 -20.39
CA PHE A 346 16.42 -18.06 -21.33
C PHE A 346 17.18 -18.39 -22.63
N ALA A 347 18.36 -19.01 -22.52
CA ALA A 347 19.20 -19.34 -23.67
C ALA A 347 18.71 -20.54 -24.49
N GLU A 348 18.17 -21.58 -23.83
CA GLU A 348 17.79 -22.84 -24.47
C GLU A 348 16.36 -22.82 -25.04
N THR A 349 15.51 -21.88 -24.63
CA THR A 349 14.13 -21.77 -25.13
C THR A 349 14.10 -21.04 -26.47
N ARG A 350 13.66 -21.74 -27.54
CA ARG A 350 13.20 -21.06 -28.78
C ARG A 350 11.92 -20.29 -28.46
N SER A 351 12.04 -18.97 -28.36
CA SER A 351 10.97 -18.12 -27.82
C SER A 351 9.89 -17.86 -28.87
N LEU A 352 8.63 -18.24 -28.58
CA LEU A 352 7.47 -17.83 -29.38
C LEU A 352 6.79 -16.56 -28.81
N SER A 353 7.11 -16.24 -27.56
CA SER A 353 6.73 -15.00 -26.86
C SER A 353 7.59 -14.86 -25.59
N LEU A 354 7.74 -13.63 -25.09
CA LEU A 354 8.44 -13.41 -23.82
C LEU A 354 7.68 -14.05 -22.64
N GLN A 355 6.35 -14.16 -22.74
CA GLN A 355 5.51 -14.88 -21.79
C GLN A 355 5.90 -16.36 -21.70
N GLN A 356 6.12 -17.03 -22.83
CA GLN A 356 6.56 -18.42 -22.85
C GLN A 356 7.94 -18.57 -22.22
N THR A 357 8.91 -17.76 -22.65
CA THR A 357 10.27 -17.81 -22.09
C THR A 357 10.28 -17.56 -20.58
N MET A 358 9.48 -16.60 -20.10
CA MET A 358 9.30 -16.34 -18.67
C MET A 358 8.74 -17.55 -17.91
N TYR A 359 7.73 -18.22 -18.49
CA TYR A 359 7.16 -19.43 -17.90
C TYR A 359 8.20 -20.55 -17.82
N GLU A 360 8.94 -20.82 -18.90
CA GLU A 360 10.00 -21.85 -18.92
C GLU A 360 11.11 -21.56 -17.90
N MET A 361 11.48 -20.29 -17.72
CA MET A 361 12.42 -19.86 -16.67
C MET A 361 11.89 -20.21 -15.28
N GLY A 362 10.63 -19.86 -14.98
CA GLY A 362 10.01 -20.12 -13.68
C GLY A 362 9.79 -21.60 -13.42
N ALA A 363 9.26 -22.33 -14.40
CA ALA A 363 9.02 -23.77 -14.33
C ALA A 363 10.33 -24.53 -14.08
N ARG A 364 11.39 -24.23 -14.84
CA ARG A 364 12.70 -24.89 -14.63
C ARG A 364 13.27 -24.65 -13.24
N ILE A 365 13.05 -23.47 -12.64
CA ILE A 365 13.46 -23.21 -11.26
C ILE A 365 12.66 -24.10 -10.30
N ILE A 366 11.33 -24.09 -10.39
CA ILE A 366 10.45 -24.86 -9.50
C ILE A 366 10.71 -26.37 -9.61
N ASP A 367 10.88 -26.88 -10.83
CA ASP A 367 11.10 -28.32 -11.09
C ASP A 367 12.49 -28.82 -10.65
N ARG A 368 13.46 -27.91 -10.46
CA ARG A 368 14.85 -28.26 -10.11
C ARG A 368 15.26 -27.84 -8.70
N ARG A 369 14.45 -27.01 -8.03
CA ARG A 369 14.69 -26.46 -6.70
C ARG A 369 13.48 -26.74 -5.80
N ASP A 370 13.53 -27.87 -5.11
CA ASP A 370 12.43 -28.32 -4.24
C ASP A 370 12.16 -27.36 -3.07
N GLU A 371 13.15 -26.54 -2.70
CA GLU A 371 13.02 -25.53 -1.65
C GLU A 371 12.24 -24.27 -2.09
N ILE A 372 11.84 -24.15 -3.36
CA ILE A 372 11.15 -22.99 -3.93
C ILE A 372 9.70 -23.37 -4.29
N ASP A 373 8.74 -22.58 -3.81
CA ASP A 373 7.31 -22.79 -4.07
C ASP A 373 6.74 -21.83 -5.13
N GLU A 374 7.38 -20.69 -5.34
CA GLU A 374 6.84 -19.59 -6.13
C GLU A 374 7.99 -18.79 -6.74
N VAL A 375 7.86 -18.45 -8.03
CA VAL A 375 8.78 -17.55 -8.75
C VAL A 375 7.96 -16.49 -9.46
N ARG A 376 8.25 -15.22 -9.20
CA ARG A 376 7.65 -14.08 -9.90
C ARG A 376 8.71 -13.36 -10.73
N PHE A 377 8.36 -13.03 -11.97
CA PHE A 377 9.20 -12.25 -12.85
C PHE A 377 8.51 -10.95 -13.30
N SER A 378 9.33 -9.93 -13.53
CA SER A 378 8.99 -8.72 -14.29
C SER A 378 10.06 -8.54 -15.36
N LEU A 379 9.66 -8.74 -16.63
CA LEU A 379 10.54 -8.78 -17.79
C LEU A 379 10.12 -7.68 -18.78
N PRO A 380 10.81 -6.54 -18.83
CA PRO A 380 10.63 -5.56 -19.89
C PRO A 380 11.20 -6.11 -21.21
N ASN A 381 10.41 -6.08 -22.28
CA ASN A 381 10.89 -6.36 -23.62
C ASN A 381 11.63 -5.12 -24.16
N SER A 382 12.95 -5.14 -24.06
CA SER A 382 13.84 -4.07 -24.54
C SER A 382 13.97 -4.13 -26.06
N HIS A 383 13.23 -3.25 -26.74
CA HIS A 383 13.10 -3.29 -28.20
C HIS A 383 14.41 -2.97 -28.92
N HIS A 384 14.78 -3.87 -29.83
CA HIS A 384 15.84 -3.68 -30.82
C HIS A 384 15.19 -3.67 -32.20
N PHE A 385 14.94 -2.48 -32.73
CA PHE A 385 14.26 -2.32 -34.02
C PHE A 385 15.28 -2.48 -35.14
N LEU A 386 14.99 -3.37 -36.10
CA LEU A 386 15.80 -3.49 -37.31
C LEU A 386 15.71 -2.19 -38.09
N VAL A 387 16.86 -1.59 -38.41
CA VAL A 387 16.89 -0.32 -39.12
C VAL A 387 16.57 -0.54 -40.59
N ASP A 388 15.61 0.21 -41.13
CA ASP A 388 15.39 0.28 -42.57
C ASP A 388 16.53 1.06 -43.23
N LEU A 389 17.33 0.34 -44.03
CA LEU A 389 18.45 0.91 -44.79
C LEU A 389 18.16 0.97 -46.30
N GLU A 390 16.95 0.59 -46.74
CA GLU A 390 16.53 0.68 -48.14
C GLU A 390 16.65 2.11 -48.71
N PRO A 391 16.34 3.19 -47.95
CA PRO A 391 16.55 4.56 -48.42
C PRO A 391 18.02 4.89 -48.77
N PHE A 392 18.98 4.11 -48.29
CA PHE A 392 20.40 4.24 -48.60
C PHE A 392 20.88 3.24 -49.67
N GLY A 393 19.97 2.44 -50.24
CA GLY A 393 20.30 1.38 -51.21
C GLY A 393 21.00 0.17 -50.57
N LEU A 394 20.85 -0.05 -49.26
CA LEU A 394 21.48 -1.13 -48.52
C LEU A 394 20.43 -2.12 -47.99
N ARG A 395 20.78 -3.41 -48.01
CA ARG A 395 20.01 -4.47 -47.37
C ARG A 395 20.51 -4.66 -45.93
N ASN A 396 19.59 -4.87 -44.98
CA ASN A 396 19.90 -5.14 -43.58
C ASN A 396 19.43 -6.55 -43.19
N ASP A 397 20.33 -7.54 -43.23
CA ASP A 397 20.02 -8.95 -42.97
C ASP A 397 20.09 -9.30 -41.48
N ASN A 398 19.28 -8.62 -40.67
CA ASN A 398 19.25 -8.78 -39.21
C ASN A 398 20.56 -8.39 -38.50
N GLU A 399 21.25 -7.35 -38.98
CA GLU A 399 22.58 -6.96 -38.51
C GLU A 399 22.59 -5.64 -37.73
N VAL A 400 21.88 -4.62 -38.20
CA VAL A 400 21.91 -3.26 -37.64
C VAL A 400 20.58 -2.91 -36.98
N TYR A 401 20.63 -2.62 -35.68
CA TYR A 401 19.45 -2.34 -34.85
C TYR A 401 19.58 -1.00 -34.11
N VAL A 402 18.44 -0.35 -33.85
CA VAL A 402 18.31 0.69 -32.83
C VAL A 402 17.76 0.06 -31.56
N ALA A 403 18.55 0.10 -30.48
CA ALA A 403 18.09 -0.25 -29.13
C ALA A 403 17.33 0.94 -28.56
N ALA A 404 16.01 0.82 -28.42
CA ALA A 404 15.18 1.88 -27.89
C ALA A 404 15.12 1.81 -26.35
N ASP A 405 15.29 2.96 -25.69
CA ASP A 405 15.15 3.04 -24.24
C ASP A 405 13.69 2.90 -23.80
N ARG A 406 12.77 3.60 -24.50
CA ARG A 406 11.34 3.68 -24.22
C ARG A 406 10.52 3.93 -25.50
N PRO A 407 9.24 3.54 -25.56
CA PRO A 407 8.55 2.66 -24.60
C PRO A 407 9.08 1.21 -24.68
N TYR A 408 8.71 0.37 -23.73
CA TYR A 408 9.00 -1.06 -23.73
C TYR A 408 7.73 -1.84 -23.36
N GLY A 409 7.60 -3.06 -23.88
CA GLY A 409 6.58 -3.99 -23.39
C GLY A 409 6.94 -4.46 -21.98
N LEU A 410 5.98 -4.61 -21.08
CA LEU A 410 6.22 -5.13 -19.72
C LEU A 410 5.43 -6.42 -19.53
N ILE A 411 6.15 -7.52 -19.28
CA ILE A 411 5.57 -8.84 -19.12
C ILE A 411 5.84 -9.30 -17.68
N GLU A 412 4.78 -9.69 -16.98
CA GLU A 412 4.87 -10.15 -15.60
C GLU A 412 4.06 -11.44 -15.41
N ALA A 413 4.58 -12.37 -14.63
CA ALA A 413 3.83 -13.52 -14.17
C ALA A 413 4.42 -14.10 -12.89
N THR A 414 3.60 -14.89 -12.22
CA THR A 414 4.00 -15.77 -11.12
C THR A 414 3.84 -17.22 -11.60
N VAL A 415 4.89 -18.02 -11.47
CA VAL A 415 4.88 -19.47 -11.65
C VAL A 415 4.90 -20.11 -10.26
N LEU A 416 4.06 -21.13 -10.06
CA LEU A 416 3.84 -21.76 -8.77
C LEU A 416 4.08 -23.26 -8.85
N ARG A 417 4.57 -23.83 -7.74
CA ARG A 417 4.48 -25.26 -7.50
C ARG A 417 3.00 -25.62 -7.32
N ASP A 418 2.61 -26.77 -7.87
CA ASP A 418 1.22 -27.22 -7.78
C ASP A 418 0.74 -27.26 -6.31
N GLY A 419 -0.50 -26.82 -6.09
CA GLY A 419 -1.09 -26.69 -4.76
C GLY A 419 -0.55 -25.56 -3.87
N ARG A 420 0.30 -24.65 -4.38
CA ARG A 420 0.80 -23.48 -3.64
C ARG A 420 0.07 -22.20 -4.02
N GLU A 421 -0.06 -21.29 -3.06
CA GLU A 421 -0.62 -19.95 -3.26
C GLU A 421 0.47 -18.93 -3.61
N ALA A 422 0.12 -17.95 -4.44
CA ALA A 422 0.96 -16.78 -4.69
C ALA A 422 0.95 -15.85 -3.49
N ARG A 423 2.14 -15.50 -2.99
CA ARG A 423 2.33 -14.59 -1.85
C ARG A 423 3.33 -13.47 -2.14
N ILE A 424 4.11 -13.56 -3.22
CA ILE A 424 4.98 -12.47 -3.64
C ILE A 424 4.09 -11.31 -4.14
N PRO A 425 4.15 -10.11 -3.52
CA PRO A 425 3.36 -8.96 -3.97
C PRO A 425 3.69 -8.58 -5.42
N ALA A 426 2.67 -8.13 -6.15
CA ALA A 426 2.79 -7.86 -7.57
C ALA A 426 3.86 -6.80 -7.89
N ASP A 427 3.97 -5.80 -7.03
CA ASP A 427 4.81 -4.61 -7.11
C ASP A 427 6.23 -4.79 -6.53
N LEU A 428 6.54 -5.93 -5.90
CA LEU A 428 7.83 -6.16 -5.24
C LEU A 428 9.03 -6.17 -6.22
N ASN A 429 8.78 -6.38 -7.51
CA ASN A 429 9.81 -6.43 -8.54
C ASN A 429 10.36 -5.06 -8.93
N ASN A 430 9.64 -3.97 -8.61
CA ASN A 430 9.99 -2.61 -9.01
C ASN A 430 10.76 -1.83 -7.92
N LEU A 431 11.23 -2.52 -6.87
CA LEU A 431 11.95 -1.94 -5.73
C LEU A 431 13.46 -2.23 -5.77
#